data_AF-A0A438BY85-F1
#
_entry.id   AF-A0A438BY85-F1
#
_cell.length_a   1.000
_cell.length_b   1.000
_cell.length_c   1.000
_cell.angle_alpha   90.00
_cell.angle_beta   90.00
_cell.angle_gamma   90.00
#
_symmetry.space_group_name_H-M   'P 1'
#
loop_
_entity.id
_entity.type
_entity.pdbx_description
1 polymer ?
#
loop_
_entity_poly.entity_id
_entity_poly.type
_entity_poly.pdbx_seq_one_letter_code
_entity_poly.pdbx_strand_id
1 'polypeptide(L)'
;MQPSKILLDVENHFAQNICYYCEELYYIVWAVVLEHIPQAPTIGDVDGDGHTDVVVPTLSGNIYVLNGKDGLQVRPYPYRTHGRVMNQVLLVDLSKRGEKKKGLTLVTTSFDGYLYLIDGPTSCADVVDIGETSYSMVLADNVDGGDDLDLIVTTMNGNAWRSPNQGRNNVANRHSREGIYISQSSRAFRDEEGKSFWVEIEIVDKYRFPSGSQAPYNVTTTLLVPGNYQGERRIKQNQTFDCAGKHRIKLPTVGVRTTGTVLVEMVDKNGLYFSDDFSLTFHMHYYKLLKWLLVLPMLAMFGVLVILRPQEAMPLPSFSRNTDL
;
A
#
# COMPACT_ATOMS: atom_id res chain seq x y z
N MET A 1 28.34 -19.44 16.95
CA MET A 1 27.92 -20.40 15.91
C MET A 1 27.73 -19.60 14.63
N GLN A 2 28.49 -19.99 13.62
CA GLN A 2 28.96 -19.20 12.48
C GLN A 2 28.09 -19.49 11.24
N PRO A 3 28.28 -18.78 10.11
CA PRO A 3 27.27 -18.64 9.06
C PRO A 3 27.00 -19.97 8.33
N SER A 4 25.76 -20.44 8.45
CA SER A 4 25.20 -21.54 7.66
C SER A 4 24.35 -20.96 6.55
N LYS A 5 24.47 -21.48 5.32
CA LYS A 5 23.72 -21.00 4.16
C LYS A 5 22.92 -22.14 3.54
N ILE A 6 21.61 -21.94 3.39
CA ILE A 6 20.76 -22.84 2.59
C ILE A 6 20.89 -22.39 1.13
N LEU A 7 21.27 -23.33 0.27
CA LEU A 7 21.41 -23.10 -1.17
C LEU A 7 20.35 -23.93 -1.89
N LEU A 8 19.63 -23.27 -2.78
CA LEU A 8 18.78 -23.93 -3.78
C LEU A 8 19.66 -24.18 -4.99
N ASP A 9 19.91 -25.45 -5.30
CA ASP A 9 20.65 -25.85 -6.50
C ASP A 9 19.70 -26.56 -7.48
N VAL A 10 19.84 -26.27 -8.77
CA VAL A 10 18.95 -26.81 -9.82
C VAL A 10 19.71 -27.91 -10.53
N GLU A 11 19.45 -29.17 -10.18
CA GLU A 11 20.19 -30.31 -10.71
C GLU A 11 19.63 -30.78 -12.07
N ASN A 12 18.36 -30.52 -12.40
CA ASN A 12 17.77 -30.79 -13.72
C ASN A 12 16.46 -30.00 -13.97
N HIS A 13 16.05 -29.88 -15.25
CA HIS A 13 14.91 -29.07 -15.74
C HIS A 13 13.56 -29.21 -15.00
N PHE A 14 13.38 -30.21 -14.12
CA PHE A 14 12.13 -30.48 -13.38
C PHE A 14 12.31 -30.76 -11.87
N ALA A 15 13.54 -30.91 -11.37
CA ALA A 15 13.83 -31.22 -9.97
C ALA A 15 14.80 -30.21 -9.39
N GLN A 16 14.48 -29.69 -8.20
CA GLN A 16 15.32 -28.72 -7.49
C GLN A 16 15.76 -29.32 -6.16
N ASN A 17 17.03 -29.15 -5.85
CA ASN A 17 17.62 -29.66 -4.62
C ASN A 17 17.68 -28.54 -3.60
N ILE A 18 17.25 -28.87 -2.38
CA ILE A 18 17.53 -28.05 -1.21
C ILE A 18 18.75 -28.63 -0.53
N CYS A 19 19.83 -27.86 -0.51
CA CYS A 19 21.09 -28.25 0.10
C CYS A 19 21.35 -27.35 1.31
N TYR A 20 21.65 -27.96 2.45
CA TYR A 20 22.16 -27.24 3.61
C TYR A 20 23.69 -27.27 3.60
N TYR A 21 24.32 -26.11 3.46
CA TYR A 21 25.76 -25.96 3.36
C TYR A 21 26.35 -25.32 4.62
N CYS A 22 27.37 -25.95 5.18
CA CYS A 22 28.16 -25.39 6.27
C CYS A 22 29.41 -24.72 5.70
N GLU A 23 29.49 -23.38 5.77
CA GLU A 23 30.64 -22.63 5.23
C GLU A 23 31.94 -22.92 5.97
N GLU A 24 31.89 -23.22 7.27
CA GLU A 24 33.08 -23.56 8.06
C GLU A 24 33.72 -24.88 7.64
N LEU A 25 32.92 -25.86 7.24
CA LEU A 25 33.39 -27.22 6.99
C LEU A 25 33.52 -27.55 5.50
N TYR A 26 33.12 -26.62 4.62
CA TYR A 26 33.17 -26.77 3.16
C TYR A 26 32.49 -28.04 2.61
N TYR A 27 31.49 -28.60 3.30
CA TYR A 27 30.73 -29.77 2.84
C TYR A 27 29.21 -29.60 3.02
N ILE A 28 28.45 -30.34 2.23
CA ILE A 28 26.98 -30.40 2.28
C ILE A 28 26.57 -31.28 3.46
N VAL A 29 25.82 -30.71 4.42
CA VAL A 29 25.38 -31.47 5.61
C VAL A 29 24.29 -32.46 5.22
N TRP A 30 23.28 -32.00 4.49
CA TRP A 30 22.23 -32.82 3.92
C TRP A 30 21.68 -32.15 2.66
N ALA A 31 21.09 -32.97 1.79
CA ALA A 31 20.41 -32.53 0.59
C ALA A 31 19.12 -33.33 0.40
N VAL A 32 18.04 -32.65 0.03
CA VAL A 32 16.73 -33.26 -0.25
C VAL A 32 16.26 -32.80 -1.62
N VAL A 33 15.82 -33.77 -2.43
CA VAL A 33 15.26 -33.52 -3.76
C VAL A 33 13.76 -33.31 -3.61
N LEU A 34 13.26 -32.15 -4.05
CA LEU A 34 11.84 -31.84 -4.11
C LEU A 34 11.47 -31.37 -5.52
N GLU A 35 10.23 -31.64 -5.93
CA GLU A 35 9.76 -31.26 -7.26
C GLU A 35 9.23 -29.82 -7.26
N HIS A 36 9.68 -29.04 -8.24
CA HIS A 36 9.09 -27.75 -8.60
C HIS A 36 8.86 -26.76 -7.43
N ILE A 37 9.95 -26.22 -6.90
CA ILE A 37 9.98 -25.20 -5.83
C ILE A 37 9.91 -23.80 -6.48
N PRO A 38 8.80 -23.05 -6.32
CA PRO A 38 8.65 -21.75 -6.98
C PRO A 38 9.33 -20.59 -6.24
N GLN A 39 9.58 -20.72 -4.94
CA GLN A 39 10.09 -19.65 -4.07
C GLN A 39 11.14 -20.14 -3.08
N ALA A 40 11.89 -19.22 -2.49
CA ALA A 40 12.86 -19.55 -1.45
C ALA A 40 12.18 -20.22 -0.22
N PRO A 41 12.86 -21.16 0.46
CA PRO A 41 12.34 -21.76 1.68
C PRO A 41 12.29 -20.75 2.83
N THR A 42 11.42 -21.01 3.81
CA THR A 42 11.33 -20.25 5.05
C THR A 42 11.91 -21.07 6.20
N ILE A 43 12.54 -20.43 7.18
CA ILE A 43 13.23 -21.10 8.28
C ILE A 43 12.59 -20.67 9.60
N GLY A 44 12.29 -21.62 10.48
CA GLY A 44 11.74 -21.35 11.81
C GLY A 44 11.39 -22.63 12.56
N ASP A 45 11.21 -22.53 13.87
CA ASP A 45 10.82 -23.65 14.74
C ASP A 45 9.31 -23.92 14.56
N VAL A 46 8.96 -24.90 13.71
CA VAL A 46 7.57 -25.14 13.31
C VAL A 46 6.86 -26.00 14.35
N ASP A 47 7.51 -27.02 14.90
CA ASP A 47 6.90 -27.95 15.85
C ASP A 47 7.11 -27.57 17.33
N GLY A 48 7.94 -26.57 17.60
CA GLY A 48 8.21 -26.05 18.95
C GLY A 48 9.18 -26.93 19.74
N ASP A 49 10.01 -27.73 19.07
CA ASP A 49 11.03 -28.58 19.71
C ASP A 49 12.31 -27.82 20.11
N GLY A 50 12.43 -26.55 19.70
CA GLY A 50 13.58 -25.68 19.96
C GLY A 50 14.68 -25.78 18.90
N HIS A 51 14.48 -26.56 17.84
CA HIS A 51 15.32 -26.63 16.65
C HIS A 51 14.64 -25.90 15.48
N THR A 52 15.44 -25.39 14.55
CA THR A 52 14.91 -24.69 13.38
C THR A 52 14.59 -25.68 12.27
N ASP A 53 13.40 -25.55 11.69
CA ASP A 53 12.96 -26.30 10.52
C ASP A 53 13.04 -25.46 9.24
N VAL A 54 12.96 -26.15 8.10
CA VAL A 54 12.97 -25.60 6.75
C VAL A 54 11.64 -25.91 6.10
N VAL A 55 10.88 -24.87 5.79
CA VAL A 55 9.55 -24.94 5.16
C VAL A 55 9.66 -24.65 3.68
N VAL A 56 9.11 -25.54 2.87
CA VAL A 56 9.26 -25.53 1.41
C VAL A 56 7.90 -25.69 0.74
N PRO A 57 7.36 -24.63 0.13
CA PRO A 57 6.19 -24.75 -0.73
C PRO A 57 6.56 -25.31 -2.11
N THR A 58 5.66 -26.09 -2.72
CA THR A 58 5.81 -26.59 -4.09
C THR A 58 4.66 -26.18 -5.00
N LEU A 59 4.93 -26.15 -6.30
CA LEU A 59 3.92 -25.91 -7.34
C LEU A 59 2.83 -26.97 -7.39
N SER A 60 3.07 -28.16 -6.85
CA SER A 60 2.07 -29.23 -6.73
C SER A 60 1.06 -29.00 -5.59
N GLY A 61 1.23 -27.93 -4.80
CA GLY A 61 0.37 -27.63 -3.66
C GLY A 61 0.80 -28.34 -2.37
N ASN A 62 2.01 -28.90 -2.33
CA ASN A 62 2.53 -29.51 -1.11
C ASN A 62 3.41 -28.50 -0.36
N ILE A 63 3.29 -28.50 0.95
CA ILE A 63 4.15 -27.73 1.86
C ILE A 63 4.91 -28.74 2.70
N TYR A 64 6.22 -28.85 2.45
CA TYR A 64 7.13 -29.72 3.19
C TYR A 64 7.73 -28.96 4.37
N VAL A 65 7.94 -29.67 5.47
CA VAL A 65 8.70 -29.18 6.62
C VAL A 65 9.81 -30.19 6.87
N LEU A 66 11.06 -29.73 6.83
CA LEU A 66 12.26 -30.53 6.97
C LEU A 66 13.02 -30.06 8.21
N ASN A 67 13.47 -31.00 9.04
CA ASN A 67 14.28 -30.68 10.21
C ASN A 67 15.63 -30.09 9.75
N GLY A 68 16.01 -28.93 10.26
CA GLY A 68 17.23 -28.23 9.84
C GLY A 68 18.53 -28.99 10.15
N LYS A 69 18.51 -29.93 11.10
CA LYS A 69 19.67 -30.71 11.50
C LYS A 69 20.03 -31.81 10.50
N ASP A 70 19.02 -32.62 10.13
CA ASP A 70 19.22 -33.87 9.39
C ASP A 70 18.49 -33.90 8.03
N GLY A 71 17.71 -32.86 7.69
CA GLY A 71 16.93 -32.78 6.46
C GLY A 71 15.72 -33.72 6.40
N LEU A 72 15.41 -34.42 7.49
CA LEU A 72 14.30 -35.37 7.57
C LEU A 72 12.95 -34.65 7.63
N GLN A 73 11.92 -35.23 7.02
CA GLN A 73 10.57 -34.68 7.07
C GLN A 73 10.00 -34.70 8.49
N VAL A 74 9.53 -33.55 8.95
CA VAL A 74 8.82 -33.39 10.22
C VAL A 74 7.39 -33.89 10.06
N ARG A 75 6.92 -34.75 10.95
CA ARG A 75 5.53 -35.24 10.90
C ARG A 75 4.61 -34.19 11.52
N PRO A 76 3.40 -33.98 10.97
CA PRO A 76 2.71 -34.81 9.97
C PRO A 76 2.83 -34.34 8.51
N TYR A 77 3.79 -33.47 8.18
CA TYR A 77 3.99 -32.93 6.83
C TYR A 77 4.40 -34.02 5.81
N PRO A 78 4.11 -33.85 4.50
CA PRO A 78 3.65 -32.62 3.84
C PRO A 78 2.16 -32.30 4.02
N TYR A 79 1.86 -31.01 4.17
CA TYR A 79 0.49 -30.50 4.08
C TYR A 79 0.14 -30.23 2.62
N ARG A 80 -1.04 -30.67 2.18
CA ARG A 80 -1.47 -30.54 0.78
C ARG A 80 -2.63 -29.56 0.65
N THR A 81 -2.38 -28.44 -0.02
CA THR A 81 -3.42 -27.50 -0.47
C THR A 81 -4.13 -28.02 -1.72
N HIS A 82 -5.29 -27.46 -2.03
CA HIS A 82 -6.06 -27.84 -3.22
C HIS A 82 -5.58 -27.16 -4.51
N GLY A 83 -4.82 -26.07 -4.37
CA GLY A 83 -4.19 -25.33 -5.47
C GLY A 83 -2.66 -25.27 -5.34
N ARG A 84 -2.03 -24.60 -6.30
CA ARG A 84 -0.58 -24.37 -6.33
C ARG A 84 -0.19 -23.34 -5.27
N VAL A 85 0.95 -23.52 -4.61
CA VAL A 85 1.51 -22.51 -3.71
C VAL A 85 2.70 -21.86 -4.42
N MET A 86 2.56 -20.60 -4.85
CA MET A 86 3.59 -19.88 -5.62
C MET A 86 4.25 -18.72 -4.86
N ASN A 87 3.80 -18.48 -3.63
CA ASN A 87 4.32 -17.49 -2.71
C ASN A 87 5.23 -18.15 -1.66
N GLN A 88 6.05 -17.35 -1.01
CA GLN A 88 6.80 -17.81 0.15
C GLN A 88 5.85 -17.94 1.35
N VAL A 89 6.04 -18.98 2.18
CA VAL A 89 5.22 -19.24 3.37
C VAL A 89 5.68 -18.35 4.52
N LEU A 90 4.75 -17.66 5.18
CA LEU A 90 5.02 -16.89 6.40
C LEU A 90 4.96 -17.80 7.61
N LEU A 91 5.92 -17.68 8.54
CA LEU A 91 5.88 -18.29 9.86
C LEU A 91 5.58 -17.21 10.90
N VAL A 92 4.51 -17.37 11.67
CA VAL A 92 4.08 -16.39 12.67
C VAL A 92 3.40 -17.09 13.85
N ASP A 93 3.59 -16.55 15.05
CA ASP A 93 2.84 -16.98 16.23
C ASP A 93 1.51 -16.22 16.30
N LEU A 94 0.40 -16.92 16.05
CA LEU A 94 -0.96 -16.38 16.15
C LEU A 94 -1.67 -16.79 17.45
N SER A 95 -0.92 -17.26 18.45
CA SER A 95 -1.49 -17.63 19.74
C SER A 95 -2.04 -16.43 20.51
N LYS A 96 -3.17 -16.62 21.21
CA LYS A 96 -3.75 -15.56 22.04
C LYS A 96 -2.88 -15.32 23.27
N ARG A 97 -2.88 -14.08 23.77
CA ARG A 97 -2.12 -13.70 24.97
C ARG A 97 -2.46 -14.60 26.17
N GLY A 98 -1.46 -15.38 26.61
CA GLY A 98 -1.57 -16.33 27.72
C GLY A 98 -1.77 -17.80 27.30
N GLU A 99 -2.04 -18.06 26.02
CA GLU A 99 -2.09 -19.39 25.44
C GLU A 99 -0.69 -19.80 25.00
N LYS A 100 -0.07 -20.76 25.69
CA LYS A 100 1.23 -21.30 25.28
C LYS A 100 1.03 -22.36 24.21
N LYS A 101 0.85 -21.93 22.95
CA LYS A 101 1.03 -22.86 21.83
C LYS A 101 2.53 -23.11 21.63
N LYS A 102 2.86 -24.35 21.29
CA LYS A 102 4.22 -24.74 20.90
C LYS A 102 4.27 -24.66 19.37
N GLY A 103 5.34 -24.11 18.82
CA GLY A 103 5.53 -24.00 17.37
C GLY A 103 4.88 -22.77 16.73
N LEU A 104 5.23 -22.56 15.47
CA LEU A 104 4.78 -21.43 14.66
C LEU A 104 3.61 -21.85 13.75
N THR A 105 2.73 -20.89 13.45
CA THR A 105 1.67 -21.08 12.45
C THR A 105 2.21 -20.72 11.06
N LEU A 106 1.97 -21.60 10.09
CA LEU A 106 2.29 -21.38 8.69
C LEU A 106 1.11 -20.65 8.04
N VAL A 107 1.39 -19.51 7.42
CA VAL A 107 0.39 -18.71 6.71
C VAL A 107 0.76 -18.64 5.25
N THR A 108 -0.14 -19.11 4.38
CA THR A 108 0.09 -19.06 2.93
C THR A 108 -1.21 -18.98 2.15
N THR A 109 -1.16 -18.33 0.98
CA THR A 109 -2.23 -18.36 0.00
C THR A 109 -2.00 -19.47 -1.01
N SER A 110 -3.08 -20.06 -1.51
CA SER A 110 -3.04 -21.06 -2.58
C SER A 110 -3.80 -20.55 -3.80
N PHE A 111 -3.47 -21.10 -4.97
CA PHE A 111 -4.09 -20.74 -6.25
C PHE A 111 -5.52 -21.28 -6.41
N ASP A 112 -6.06 -21.92 -5.37
CA ASP A 112 -7.47 -22.27 -5.25
C ASP A 112 -8.35 -21.09 -4.75
N GLY A 113 -7.74 -19.96 -4.35
CA GLY A 113 -8.43 -18.77 -3.88
C GLY A 113 -8.51 -18.65 -2.35
N TYR A 114 -7.90 -19.58 -1.62
CA TYR A 114 -7.97 -19.63 -0.16
C TYR A 114 -6.65 -19.21 0.51
N LEU A 115 -6.78 -18.60 1.69
CA LEU A 115 -5.72 -18.40 2.66
C LEU A 115 -5.75 -19.54 3.69
N TYR A 116 -4.61 -20.17 3.88
CA TYR A 116 -4.41 -21.27 4.81
C TYR A 116 -3.63 -20.79 6.03
N LEU A 117 -4.16 -21.07 7.22
CA LEU A 117 -3.51 -20.90 8.52
C LEU A 117 -3.28 -22.30 9.10
N ILE A 118 -2.07 -22.82 8.96
CA ILE A 118 -1.73 -24.21 9.31
C ILE A 118 -0.93 -24.20 10.61
N ASP A 119 -1.48 -24.83 11.64
CA ASP A 119 -0.81 -25.02 12.93
C ASP A 119 0.39 -25.97 12.75
N GLY A 120 1.58 -25.53 13.17
CA GLY A 120 2.84 -26.25 12.96
C GLY A 120 2.85 -27.69 13.49
N PRO A 121 2.65 -27.92 14.80
CA PRO A 121 2.77 -29.25 15.39
C PRO A 121 1.70 -30.25 14.94
N THR A 122 0.48 -29.77 14.70
CA THR A 122 -0.66 -30.64 14.39
C THR A 122 -0.98 -30.72 12.90
N SER A 123 -0.48 -29.79 12.10
CA SER A 123 -0.88 -29.55 10.72
C SER A 123 -2.39 -29.35 10.52
N CYS A 124 -3.12 -29.00 11.59
CA CYS A 124 -4.51 -28.58 11.48
C CYS A 124 -4.55 -27.22 10.78
N ALA A 125 -5.40 -27.10 9.76
CA ALA A 125 -5.50 -25.87 8.98
C ALA A 125 -6.87 -25.23 9.16
N ASP A 126 -6.87 -23.92 9.40
CA ASP A 126 -8.02 -23.05 9.19
C ASP A 126 -7.90 -22.40 7.81
N VAL A 127 -9.03 -22.22 7.14
CA VAL A 127 -9.06 -21.81 5.73
C VAL A 127 -10.04 -20.66 5.56
N VAL A 128 -9.54 -19.55 5.04
CA VAL A 128 -10.31 -18.34 4.77
C VAL A 128 -10.44 -18.14 3.27
N ASP A 129 -11.67 -18.00 2.78
CA ASP A 129 -11.94 -17.72 1.37
C ASP A 129 -11.64 -16.25 1.05
N ILE A 130 -10.67 -16.03 0.16
CA ILE A 130 -10.33 -14.70 -0.37
C ILE A 130 -10.94 -14.52 -1.78
N GLY A 131 -11.33 -15.62 -2.45
CA GLY A 131 -11.87 -15.61 -3.80
C GLY A 131 -10.87 -15.26 -4.90
N GLU A 132 -9.60 -15.04 -4.55
CA GLU A 132 -8.54 -14.61 -5.47
C GLU A 132 -7.19 -15.24 -5.11
N THR A 133 -6.27 -15.24 -6.08
CA THR A 133 -4.93 -15.81 -5.92
C THR A 133 -3.88 -14.73 -5.63
N SER A 134 -2.75 -15.14 -5.04
CA SER A 134 -1.62 -14.26 -4.75
C SER A 134 -0.27 -14.93 -5.06
N TYR A 135 0.66 -14.15 -5.62
CA TYR A 135 2.05 -14.56 -5.82
C TYR A 135 2.97 -14.10 -4.69
N SER A 136 2.50 -13.19 -3.84
CA SER A 136 3.28 -12.53 -2.80
C SER A 136 3.12 -13.23 -1.45
N MET A 137 4.18 -13.20 -0.65
CA MET A 137 4.14 -13.64 0.74
C MET A 137 3.10 -12.80 1.51
N VAL A 138 2.33 -13.47 2.39
CA VAL A 138 1.46 -12.79 3.36
C VAL A 138 2.35 -12.09 4.39
N LEU A 139 2.01 -10.88 4.79
CA LEU A 139 2.73 -10.16 5.84
C LEU A 139 1.90 -10.18 7.12
N ALA A 140 2.56 -10.33 8.27
CA ALA A 140 1.93 -10.12 9.56
C ALA A 140 2.49 -8.85 10.20
N ASP A 141 1.62 -7.92 10.53
CA ASP A 141 1.95 -6.70 11.27
C ASP A 141 0.70 -6.17 11.98
N ASN A 142 0.85 -5.33 12.99
CA ASN A 142 -0.28 -4.68 13.64
C ASN A 142 -0.55 -3.35 12.92
N VAL A 143 -1.55 -3.34 12.03
CA VAL A 143 -1.82 -2.23 11.11
C VAL A 143 -2.89 -1.29 11.69
N ASP A 144 -3.82 -1.82 12.47
CA ASP A 144 -4.92 -1.05 13.05
C ASP A 144 -4.59 -0.42 14.42
N GLY A 145 -3.49 -0.82 15.04
CA GLY A 145 -3.04 -0.37 16.36
C GLY A 145 -3.64 -1.16 17.54
N GLY A 146 -4.16 -2.36 17.30
CA GLY A 146 -4.67 -3.31 18.29
C GLY A 146 -3.59 -3.94 19.19
N ASP A 147 -3.94 -5.02 19.91
CA ASP A 147 -2.98 -5.87 20.67
C ASP A 147 -2.76 -7.22 19.95
N ASP A 148 -3.37 -7.38 18.77
CA ASP A 148 -3.34 -8.53 17.90
C ASP A 148 -2.52 -8.26 16.62
N LEU A 149 -2.13 -9.34 15.95
CA LEU A 149 -1.42 -9.29 14.67
C LEU A 149 -2.42 -9.35 13.53
N ASP A 150 -2.35 -8.37 12.61
CA ASP A 150 -3.10 -8.39 11.37
C ASP A 150 -2.32 -9.13 10.29
N LEU A 151 -3.06 -9.80 9.39
CA LEU A 151 -2.50 -10.42 8.20
C LEU A 151 -2.82 -9.55 6.98
N ILE A 152 -1.78 -9.03 6.33
CA ILE A 152 -1.88 -8.29 5.08
C ILE A 152 -1.73 -9.27 3.92
N VAL A 153 -2.83 -9.48 3.21
CA VAL A 153 -2.86 -10.30 1.99
C VAL A 153 -3.09 -9.39 0.80
N THR A 154 -2.25 -9.52 -0.21
CA THR A 154 -2.38 -8.81 -1.49
C THR A 154 -2.95 -9.76 -2.53
N THR A 155 -3.93 -9.31 -3.30
CA THR A 155 -4.53 -10.11 -4.37
C THR A 155 -4.07 -9.65 -5.74
N MET A 156 -4.17 -10.52 -6.75
CA MET A 156 -3.77 -10.21 -8.12
C MET A 156 -4.56 -9.07 -8.76
N ASN A 157 -5.72 -8.68 -8.22
CA ASN A 157 -6.46 -7.50 -8.67
C ASN A 157 -5.92 -6.15 -8.15
N GLY A 158 -4.75 -6.14 -7.49
CA GLY A 158 -3.89 -4.95 -7.43
C GLY A 158 -4.09 -4.02 -6.24
N ASN A 159 -4.73 -4.46 -5.14
CA ASN A 159 -4.77 -3.67 -3.92
C ASN A 159 -3.61 -4.05 -2.98
N ALA A 160 -2.58 -3.21 -2.96
CA ALA A 160 -1.49 -3.28 -1.99
C ALA A 160 -1.40 -1.97 -1.21
N TRP A 161 -1.51 -2.04 0.12
CA TRP A 161 -1.38 -0.89 1.01
C TRP A 161 0.04 -0.82 1.57
N ARG A 162 0.70 0.31 1.36
CA ARG A 162 2.03 0.61 1.90
C ARG A 162 1.87 1.31 3.25
N SER A 163 2.43 0.77 4.33
CA SER A 163 2.59 1.52 5.58
C SER A 163 3.71 2.56 5.39
N PRO A 164 3.45 3.86 5.59
CA PRO A 164 4.50 4.87 5.52
C PRO A 164 5.33 4.82 6.81
N ASN A 165 6.61 4.47 6.70
CA ASN A 165 7.57 4.77 7.76
C ASN A 165 7.72 6.30 7.83
N GLN A 166 7.16 6.92 8.87
CA GLN A 166 7.19 8.37 9.02
C GLN A 166 8.56 8.90 9.47
N GLY A 167 9.43 8.07 10.05
CA GLY A 167 10.67 8.50 10.70
C GLY A 167 11.94 8.31 9.88
N ARG A 168 12.75 9.37 9.72
CA ARG A 168 14.12 9.28 9.14
C ARG A 168 15.16 8.84 10.17
N ASN A 169 14.96 9.21 11.43
CA ASN A 169 15.87 8.96 12.55
C ASN A 169 15.21 8.22 13.73
N ASN A 170 13.97 7.72 13.56
CA ASN A 170 13.26 6.93 14.55
C ASN A 170 12.60 5.73 13.86
N VAL A 171 13.04 4.52 14.23
CA VAL A 171 12.58 3.24 13.64
C VAL A 171 11.46 2.61 14.48
N ALA A 172 10.98 3.31 15.52
CA ALA A 172 9.83 2.88 16.31
C ALA A 172 8.52 3.40 15.69
N ASN A 173 7.87 2.59 14.86
CA ASN A 173 6.53 2.89 14.38
C ASN A 173 5.50 2.54 15.47
N ARG A 174 5.03 3.53 16.24
CA ARG A 174 3.88 3.36 17.14
C ARG A 174 2.80 4.35 16.76
N HIS A 175 1.78 3.84 16.07
CA HIS A 175 0.64 4.62 15.60
C HIS A 175 0.00 5.41 16.76
N SER A 176 -0.38 6.66 16.50
CA SER A 176 -1.04 7.54 17.46
C SER A 176 -0.24 7.87 18.74
N ARG A 177 1.07 7.58 18.80
CA ARG A 177 1.93 8.00 19.92
C ARG A 177 2.60 9.34 19.67
N GLU A 178 3.23 9.48 18.52
CA GLU A 178 3.95 10.69 18.14
C GLU A 178 4.06 10.72 16.62
N GLY A 179 3.75 11.87 16.01
CA GLY A 179 3.89 12.03 14.57
C GLY A 179 3.04 13.16 14.01
N ILE A 180 3.18 13.34 12.69
CA ILE A 180 2.39 14.28 11.91
C ILE A 180 1.55 13.50 10.91
N TYR A 181 0.26 13.82 10.86
CA TYR A 181 -0.69 13.13 10.00
C TYR A 181 -1.51 14.15 9.21
N ILE A 182 -1.65 13.95 7.91
CA ILE A 182 -2.58 14.72 7.09
C ILE A 182 -3.99 14.20 7.35
N SER A 183 -4.93 15.11 7.62
CA SER A 183 -6.31 14.74 7.92
C SER A 183 -6.98 14.05 6.73
N GLN A 184 -7.92 13.13 7.01
CA GLN A 184 -8.62 12.37 5.97
C GLN A 184 -9.39 13.27 5.00
N SER A 185 -9.93 14.39 5.49
CA SER A 185 -10.55 15.45 4.67
C SER A 185 -9.59 15.99 3.60
N SER A 186 -8.32 16.18 3.99
CA SER A 186 -7.25 16.68 3.13
C SER A 186 -6.61 15.60 2.27
N ARG A 187 -6.75 14.31 2.61
CA ARG A 187 -6.30 13.18 1.75
C ARG A 187 -7.29 12.79 0.68
N ALA A 188 -8.58 13.08 0.86
CA ALA A 188 -9.60 12.72 -0.11
C ALA A 188 -9.30 13.31 -1.49
N PHE A 189 -9.47 12.49 -2.52
CA PHE A 189 -9.24 12.88 -3.91
C PHE A 189 -10.09 14.11 -4.26
N ARG A 190 -9.42 15.17 -4.72
CA ARG A 190 -10.07 16.41 -5.17
C ARG A 190 -9.17 17.18 -6.13
N ASP A 191 -9.82 18.01 -6.93
CA ASP A 191 -9.18 18.94 -7.86
C ASP A 191 -9.21 20.33 -7.25
N GLU A 192 -8.04 20.89 -6.97
CA GLU A 192 -7.90 22.20 -6.34
C GLU A 192 -7.92 23.31 -7.39
N GLU A 193 -8.72 24.34 -7.12
CA GLU A 193 -8.90 25.51 -7.99
C GLU A 193 -8.73 26.82 -7.20
N GLY A 194 -8.44 27.92 -7.90
CA GLY A 194 -8.25 29.24 -7.30
C GLY A 194 -6.78 29.60 -7.10
N LYS A 195 -6.49 30.49 -6.13
CA LYS A 195 -5.14 31.01 -5.84
C LYS A 195 -4.41 30.26 -4.72
N SER A 196 -5.15 29.62 -3.83
CA SER A 196 -4.61 28.96 -2.64
C SER A 196 -5.60 27.96 -2.09
N PHE A 197 -5.10 26.87 -1.51
CA PHE A 197 -5.89 25.82 -0.88
C PHE A 197 -5.41 25.58 0.55
N TRP A 198 -6.25 24.90 1.33
CA TRP A 198 -5.98 24.59 2.73
C TRP A 198 -5.58 23.12 2.87
N VAL A 199 -4.56 22.87 3.68
CA VAL A 199 -4.13 21.55 4.11
C VAL A 199 -4.34 21.43 5.60
N GLU A 200 -5.17 20.48 6.01
CA GLU A 200 -5.42 20.15 7.41
C GLU A 200 -4.46 19.06 7.86
N ILE A 201 -3.72 19.34 8.92
CA ILE A 201 -2.78 18.41 9.54
C ILE A 201 -3.15 18.20 11.00
N GLU A 202 -2.74 17.07 11.55
CA GLU A 202 -2.90 16.71 12.95
C GLU A 202 -1.55 16.31 13.51
N ILE A 203 -1.10 17.08 14.50
CA ILE A 203 0.12 16.79 15.26
C ILE A 203 -0.30 15.97 16.47
N VAL A 204 0.21 14.76 16.58
CA VAL A 204 -0.04 13.86 17.71
C VAL A 204 1.21 13.83 18.56
N ASP A 205 1.08 14.19 19.84
CA ASP A 205 2.12 13.99 20.86
C ASP A 205 1.48 13.44 22.13
N LYS A 206 1.57 12.13 22.29
CA LYS A 206 1.17 11.38 23.48
C LYS A 206 2.37 10.78 24.21
N TYR A 207 3.59 11.29 23.97
CA TYR A 207 4.81 10.71 24.53
C TYR A 207 4.84 10.75 26.06
N ARG A 208 4.41 11.86 26.67
CA ARG A 208 4.37 12.04 28.14
C ARG A 208 3.09 12.74 28.63
N PHE A 209 1.98 12.57 27.92
CA PHE A 209 0.69 13.16 28.28
C PHE A 209 0.17 12.60 29.61
N PRO A 210 -0.31 13.43 30.57
CA PRO A 210 -0.51 14.89 30.50
C PRO A 210 0.67 15.75 31.02
N SER A 211 1.75 15.11 31.48
CA SER A 211 2.85 15.74 32.22
C SER A 211 3.96 16.42 31.39
N GLY A 212 3.98 16.26 30.06
CA GLY A 212 4.96 16.93 29.20
C GLY A 212 4.62 16.86 27.71
N SER A 213 5.05 17.86 26.95
CA SER A 213 4.95 17.95 25.49
C SER A 213 6.34 18.08 24.85
N GLN A 214 6.45 17.70 23.58
CA GLN A 214 7.67 17.79 22.77
C GLN A 214 7.73 19.07 21.92
N ALA A 215 6.86 20.03 22.21
CA ALA A 215 6.86 21.34 21.57
C ALA A 215 8.20 22.09 21.81
N PRO A 216 8.62 22.95 20.87
CA PRO A 216 7.92 23.36 19.64
C PRO A 216 8.06 22.34 18.49
N TYR A 217 7.05 22.27 17.63
CA TYR A 217 7.04 21.47 16.40
C TYR A 217 7.34 22.34 15.19
N ASN A 218 8.48 22.12 14.55
CA ASN A 218 8.85 22.80 13.32
C ASN A 218 8.30 22.02 12.13
N VAL A 219 7.22 22.53 11.53
CA VAL A 219 6.55 21.89 10.40
C VAL A 219 6.92 22.60 9.10
N THR A 220 7.42 21.83 8.14
CA THR A 220 7.70 22.30 6.78
C THR A 220 6.80 21.59 5.80
N THR A 221 5.90 22.35 5.17
CA THR A 221 5.02 21.85 4.12
C THR A 221 5.58 22.22 2.75
N THR A 222 5.84 21.22 1.93
CA THR A 222 6.41 21.38 0.59
C THR A 222 5.43 20.87 -0.46
N LEU A 223 5.01 21.73 -1.37
CA LEU A 223 4.31 21.31 -2.59
C LEU A 223 5.33 20.98 -3.68
N LEU A 224 5.36 19.72 -4.09
CA LEU A 224 6.20 19.17 -5.15
C LEU A 224 5.40 19.14 -6.45
N VAL A 225 5.88 19.90 -7.44
CA VAL A 225 5.24 20.03 -8.75
C VAL A 225 6.12 19.35 -9.82
N PRO A 226 5.56 18.51 -10.70
CA PRO A 226 6.31 17.81 -11.74
C PRO A 226 6.79 18.77 -12.84
N GLY A 227 7.79 18.31 -13.61
CA GLY A 227 8.66 19.13 -14.45
C GLY A 227 8.00 19.94 -15.59
N ASN A 228 6.70 19.76 -15.83
CA ASN A 228 5.95 20.53 -16.83
C ASN A 228 5.62 21.97 -16.37
N TYR A 229 5.84 22.29 -15.08
CA TYR A 229 5.66 23.64 -14.56
C TYR A 229 6.96 24.46 -14.69
N GLN A 230 6.86 25.65 -15.28
CA GLN A 230 8.00 26.56 -15.52
C GLN A 230 8.42 27.37 -14.28
N GLY A 231 7.64 27.36 -13.20
CA GLY A 231 7.94 28.07 -11.96
C GLY A 231 8.76 27.24 -10.95
N GLU A 232 8.74 27.68 -9.69
CA GLU A 232 9.37 26.95 -8.59
C GLU A 232 8.73 25.56 -8.42
N ARG A 233 9.56 24.51 -8.53
CA ARG A 233 9.11 23.11 -8.46
C ARG A 233 8.85 22.62 -7.03
N ARG A 234 9.37 23.35 -6.04
CA ARG A 234 9.27 23.03 -4.61
C ARG A 234 8.85 24.28 -3.87
N ILE A 235 7.55 24.43 -3.67
CA ILE A 235 7.01 25.57 -2.94
C ILE A 235 6.97 25.19 -1.47
N LYS A 236 7.82 25.80 -0.64
CA LYS A 236 7.97 25.49 0.79
C LYS A 236 7.30 26.53 1.66
N GLN A 237 6.64 26.06 2.72
CA GLN A 237 6.08 26.89 3.77
C GLN A 237 6.46 26.31 5.13
N ASN A 238 7.14 27.12 5.94
CA ASN A 238 7.61 26.71 7.26
C ASN A 238 6.74 27.40 8.33
N GLN A 239 6.26 26.62 9.29
CA GLN A 239 5.47 27.11 10.43
C GLN A 239 5.87 26.36 11.69
N THR A 240 5.82 27.03 12.83
CA THR A 240 6.15 26.45 14.14
C THR A 240 4.89 26.38 14.99
N PHE A 241 4.61 25.21 15.58
CA PHE A 241 3.44 25.00 16.43
C PHE A 241 3.86 24.67 17.86
N ASP A 242 3.28 25.36 18.84
CA ASP A 242 3.59 25.17 20.26
C ASP A 242 2.68 24.14 20.94
N CYS A 243 1.57 23.77 20.29
CA CYS A 243 0.58 22.83 20.82
C CYS A 243 0.31 21.70 19.82
N ALA A 244 0.19 20.47 20.33
CA ALA A 244 -0.33 19.34 19.57
C ALA A 244 -1.83 19.52 19.28
N GLY A 245 -2.33 18.88 18.22
CA GLY A 245 -3.71 18.98 17.76
C GLY A 245 -3.84 19.26 16.25
N LYS A 246 -5.04 19.64 15.83
CA LYS A 246 -5.37 19.91 14.44
C LYS A 246 -5.01 21.34 14.06
N HIS A 247 -4.26 21.49 12.96
CA HIS A 247 -3.80 22.75 12.42
C HIS A 247 -4.11 22.86 10.93
N ARG A 248 -4.21 24.09 10.42
CA ARG A 248 -4.48 24.36 9.00
C ARG A 248 -3.37 25.21 8.40
N ILE A 249 -2.84 24.75 7.27
CA ILE A 249 -1.75 25.39 6.54
C ILE A 249 -2.27 25.82 5.17
N LYS A 250 -1.90 27.03 4.73
CA LYS A 250 -2.38 27.62 3.48
C LYS A 250 -1.31 27.63 2.41
N LEU A 251 -1.46 26.79 1.39
CA LEU A 251 -0.53 26.68 0.27
C LEU A 251 -1.06 27.41 -0.97
N PRO A 252 -0.19 28.01 -1.79
CA PRO A 252 -0.58 28.52 -3.10
C PRO A 252 -0.86 27.37 -4.08
N THR A 253 -1.83 27.56 -4.96
CA THR A 253 -2.11 26.64 -6.07
C THR A 253 -1.17 26.90 -7.25
N VAL A 254 -1.07 25.90 -8.13
CA VAL A 254 -0.30 26.01 -9.38
C VAL A 254 -1.25 26.36 -10.52
N GLY A 255 -0.96 27.44 -11.26
CA GLY A 255 -1.82 27.92 -12.37
C GLY A 255 -1.77 27.08 -13.66
N VAL A 256 -1.21 25.88 -13.63
CA VAL A 256 -1.17 24.96 -14.79
C VAL A 256 -1.86 23.65 -14.45
N ARG A 257 -2.40 22.99 -15.48
CA ARG A 257 -2.97 21.65 -15.35
C ARG A 257 -1.88 20.64 -15.00
N THR A 258 -1.87 20.16 -13.76
CA THR A 258 -0.83 19.24 -13.30
C THR A 258 -1.27 18.46 -12.07
N THR A 259 -0.54 17.40 -11.75
CA THR A 259 -0.64 16.72 -10.46
C THR A 259 0.45 17.26 -9.54
N GLY A 260 0.22 17.30 -8.23
CA GLY A 260 1.25 17.67 -7.27
C GLY A 260 1.22 16.76 -6.07
N THR A 261 2.36 16.63 -5.40
CA THR A 261 2.46 15.91 -4.13
C THR A 261 2.76 16.93 -3.04
N VAL A 262 1.94 16.95 -1.99
CA VAL A 262 2.20 17.75 -0.80
C VAL A 262 2.92 16.85 0.21
N LEU A 263 4.14 17.22 0.54
CA LEU A 263 4.95 16.59 1.57
C LEU A 263 4.92 17.47 2.82
N VAL A 264 4.52 16.91 3.95
CA VAL A 264 4.54 17.55 5.26
C VAL A 264 5.63 16.89 6.09
N GLU A 265 6.58 17.68 6.57
CA GLU A 265 7.67 17.22 7.43
C GLU A 265 7.57 17.94 8.78
N MET A 266 7.84 17.25 9.87
CA MET A 266 7.86 17.79 11.23
C MET A 266 9.16 17.41 11.91
N VAL A 267 9.77 18.38 12.59
CA VAL A 267 10.88 18.15 13.52
C VAL A 267 10.46 18.64 14.91
N ASP A 268 10.57 17.77 15.90
CA ASP A 268 10.27 18.09 17.30
C ASP A 268 11.44 18.84 17.98
N LYS A 269 11.30 19.12 19.29
CA LYS A 269 12.38 19.68 20.11
C LYS A 269 13.62 18.78 20.22
N ASN A 270 13.45 17.47 20.13
CA ASN A 270 14.51 16.48 20.32
C ASN A 270 15.25 16.13 19.00
N GLY A 271 14.85 16.71 17.88
CA GLY A 271 15.40 16.44 16.55
C GLY A 271 14.84 15.18 15.89
N LEU A 272 13.76 14.58 16.42
CA LEU A 272 13.01 13.52 15.76
C LEU A 272 12.29 14.10 14.55
N TYR A 273 12.46 13.41 13.43
CA TYR A 273 11.89 13.78 12.15
C TYR A 273 10.71 12.86 11.83
N PHE A 274 9.58 13.46 11.46
CA PHE A 274 8.38 12.77 10.99
C PHE A 274 7.96 13.34 9.64
N SER A 275 7.46 12.50 8.73
CA SER A 275 6.93 12.97 7.45
C SER A 275 5.69 12.23 7.01
N ASP A 276 4.82 12.93 6.30
CA ASP A 276 3.62 12.41 5.68
C ASP A 276 3.35 13.09 4.34
N ASP A 277 2.83 12.35 3.36
CA ASP A 277 2.62 12.86 2.00
C ASP A 277 1.30 12.40 1.38
N PHE A 278 0.79 13.22 0.46
CA PHE A 278 -0.41 12.92 -0.33
C PHE A 278 -0.38 13.63 -1.68
N SER A 279 -1.12 13.10 -2.65
CA SER A 279 -1.22 13.64 -4.01
C SER A 279 -2.52 14.41 -4.23
N LEU A 280 -2.44 15.44 -5.07
CA LEU A 280 -3.54 16.32 -5.47
C LEU A 280 -3.49 16.57 -6.98
N THR A 281 -4.61 16.99 -7.54
CA THR A 281 -4.69 17.49 -8.93
C THR A 281 -5.04 18.98 -8.93
N PHE A 282 -4.51 19.69 -9.92
CA PHE A 282 -4.80 21.11 -10.13
C PHE A 282 -5.41 21.31 -11.52
N HIS A 283 -6.55 22.01 -11.57
CA HIS A 283 -7.22 22.44 -12.80
C HIS A 283 -7.45 21.32 -13.82
N MET A 284 -7.69 20.08 -13.39
CA MET A 284 -7.94 18.96 -14.31
C MET A 284 -9.28 19.11 -15.03
N HIS A 285 -10.29 19.73 -14.40
CA HIS A 285 -11.66 19.79 -14.91
C HIS A 285 -12.06 21.11 -15.59
N TYR A 286 -11.12 22.02 -15.83
CA TYR A 286 -11.43 23.37 -16.37
C TYR A 286 -12.23 23.33 -17.69
N TYR A 287 -12.02 22.29 -18.52
CA TYR A 287 -12.71 22.13 -19.79
C TYR A 287 -14.23 21.90 -19.64
N LYS A 288 -14.70 21.37 -18.50
CA LYS A 288 -16.14 21.25 -18.22
C LYS A 288 -16.78 22.63 -18.14
N LEU A 289 -16.12 23.58 -17.48
CA LEU A 289 -16.60 24.95 -17.38
C LEU A 289 -16.52 25.68 -18.74
N LEU A 290 -15.44 25.47 -19.50
CA LEU A 290 -15.30 26.03 -20.85
C LEU A 290 -16.41 25.57 -21.81
N LYS A 291 -16.85 24.31 -21.70
CA LYS A 291 -17.98 23.79 -22.49
C LYS A 291 -19.26 24.58 -22.21
N TRP A 292 -19.60 24.79 -20.93
CA TRP A 292 -20.80 25.56 -20.57
C TRP A 292 -20.67 27.04 -20.92
N LEU A 293 -19.48 27.63 -20.78
CA LEU A 293 -19.21 29.01 -21.19
C LEU A 293 -19.44 29.23 -22.69
N LEU A 294 -19.14 28.24 -23.54
CA LEU A 294 -19.40 28.30 -24.98
C LEU A 294 -20.87 28.01 -25.34
N VAL A 295 -21.46 27.01 -24.68
CA VAL A 295 -22.82 26.53 -25.01
C VAL A 295 -23.91 27.48 -24.49
N LEU A 296 -23.75 28.04 -23.29
CA LEU A 296 -24.79 28.90 -22.69
C LEU A 296 -25.11 30.16 -23.52
N PRO A 297 -24.13 30.92 -24.07
CA PRO A 297 -24.42 32.03 -24.97
C PRO A 297 -25.11 31.58 -26.26
N MET A 298 -24.72 30.43 -26.83
CA MET A 298 -25.37 29.90 -28.04
C MET A 298 -26.83 29.49 -27.77
N LEU A 299 -27.09 28.82 -26.65
CA LEU A 299 -28.45 28.45 -26.23
C LEU A 299 -29.29 29.67 -25.87
N ALA A 300 -28.70 30.67 -25.20
CA ALA A 300 -29.37 31.91 -24.88
C ALA A 300 -29.74 32.67 -26.17
N MET A 301 -28.83 32.80 -27.13
CA MET A 301 -29.09 33.43 -28.42
C MET A 301 -30.15 32.64 -29.21
N PHE A 302 -30.06 31.30 -29.22
CA PHE A 302 -31.08 30.45 -29.84
C PHE A 302 -32.46 30.67 -29.21
N GLY A 303 -32.54 30.71 -27.87
CA GLY A 303 -33.78 31.01 -27.15
C GLY A 303 -34.34 32.40 -27.51
N VAL A 304 -33.47 33.42 -27.58
CA VAL A 304 -33.85 34.77 -28.02
C VAL A 304 -34.40 34.76 -29.44
N LEU A 305 -33.78 34.06 -30.40
CA LEU A 305 -34.29 33.94 -31.78
C LEU A 305 -35.62 33.20 -31.87
N VAL A 306 -35.85 32.19 -31.03
CA VAL A 306 -37.13 31.47 -30.99
C VAL A 306 -38.24 32.34 -30.40
N ILE A 307 -37.95 33.13 -29.35
CA ILE A 307 -38.93 34.01 -28.70
C ILE A 307 -39.21 35.26 -29.54
N LEU A 308 -38.19 35.89 -30.10
CA LEU A 308 -38.30 37.10 -30.91
C LEU A 308 -38.61 36.80 -32.38
N ARG A 309 -38.90 35.54 -32.74
CA ARG A 309 -39.23 35.16 -34.12
C ARG A 309 -40.46 35.96 -34.57
N PRO A 310 -40.34 36.90 -35.52
CA PRO A 310 -41.50 37.62 -36.03
C PRO A 310 -42.42 36.60 -36.71
N GLN A 311 -43.69 36.53 -36.29
CA GLN A 311 -44.71 35.73 -36.98
C GLN A 311 -45.19 36.37 -38.29
N GLU A 312 -44.38 37.20 -38.93
CA GLU A 312 -44.69 37.64 -40.29
C GLU A 312 -44.11 36.64 -41.28
N ALA A 313 -45.01 35.83 -41.86
CA ALA A 313 -44.74 35.17 -43.12
C ALA A 313 -44.53 36.26 -44.18
N MET A 314 -43.32 36.79 -44.30
CA MET A 314 -42.93 37.53 -45.49
C MET A 314 -42.73 36.51 -46.61
N PRO A 315 -43.60 36.47 -47.64
CA PRO A 315 -43.28 35.69 -48.83
C PRO A 315 -41.98 36.24 -49.42
N LEU A 316 -41.07 35.33 -49.76
CA LEU A 316 -39.90 35.67 -50.59
C LEU A 316 -40.40 36.46 -51.81
N PRO A 317 -39.78 37.59 -52.18
CA PRO A 317 -40.22 38.35 -53.34
C PRO A 317 -40.12 37.46 -54.58
N SER A 318 -41.25 36.94 -55.04
CA SER A 318 -41.33 36.23 -56.31
C SER A 318 -41.30 37.29 -57.41
N PHE A 319 -40.22 37.34 -58.17
CA PHE A 319 -40.13 38.10 -59.40
C PHE A 319 -41.08 37.46 -60.44
N SER A 320 -42.38 37.78 -60.37
CA SER A 320 -43.30 37.53 -61.48
C SER A 320 -43.18 38.71 -62.45
N ARG A 321 -42.62 38.42 -63.62
CA ARG A 321 -42.52 39.34 -64.76
C ARG A 321 -43.94 39.61 -65.28
N ASN A 322 -44.49 40.79 -65.01
CA ASN A 322 -45.71 41.25 -65.67
C ASN A 322 -45.44 41.39 -67.17
N THR A 323 -46.14 40.58 -67.98
CA THR A 323 -46.28 40.81 -69.42
C THR A 323 -47.71 41.21 -69.68
N ASP A 324 -47.98 42.51 -69.63
CA ASP A 324 -49.14 43.11 -70.27
C ASP A 324 -48.61 43.93 -71.45
N LEU A 325 -48.80 43.39 -72.66
CA LEU A 325 -48.63 44.03 -73.96
C LEU A 325 -49.93 43.83 -74.75
#